data_AF-A0A9D4QHF6-F1
#
_entry.id   AF-A0A9D4QHF6-F1
#
_cell.length_a   1.000
_cell.length_b   1.000
_cell.length_c   1.000
_cell.angle_alpha   90.00
_cell.angle_beta   90.00
_cell.angle_gamma   90.00
#
_symmetry.space_group_name_H-M   'P 1'
#
loop_
_entity.id
_entity.type
_entity.pdbx_description
1 polymer ?
#
loop_
_entity_poly.entity_id
_entity_poly.type
_entity_poly.pdbx_seq_one_letter_code
_entity_poly.pdbx_strand_id
1 'polypeptide(L)'
;MTTVFVEVARASPENLERLSESGYLERLVKEMDKNDVLVQLNALEVLTDLVSCSHGLDYLERTGIISKLRQKALNIGSDPLGNFLGPGVLKFFGSMGVTSPQRLLLDYPQVLGFIFDSVQSDDPAFQVVAAETVGIISSTIQGKRVLQSHGDQMSRYLKSLSQNLHSGKVDFKVRYLGALANVLHVQDSSCEDLVNLTEQWYSLLGDRPTDMLLRLCRQPFPELRCATLAVIAEVARMPWGQAALAAQPGFLEYLLDRSTETDKPCKEAKFAVVATLAQVQPRGFAADDWQRIRTTYQEGPFYMATEAAVTFEGLS
;
A
#
# COMPACT_ATOMS: atom_id res chain seq x y z
N MET A 1 -16.27 -10.19 21.16
CA MET A 1 -16.12 -9.57 22.50
C MET A 1 -14.75 -8.92 22.64
N THR A 2 -13.68 -9.59 22.20
CA THR A 2 -12.30 -9.08 22.17
C THR A 2 -12.15 -7.76 21.39
N THR A 3 -12.79 -7.60 20.23
CA THR A 3 -12.71 -6.37 19.40
C THR A 3 -13.22 -5.10 20.11
N VAL A 4 -14.33 -5.17 20.84
CA VAL A 4 -14.91 -4.02 21.54
C VAL A 4 -13.99 -3.50 22.65
N PHE A 5 -13.34 -4.41 23.40
CA PHE A 5 -12.41 -4.00 24.45
C PHE A 5 -11.19 -3.28 23.89
N VAL A 6 -10.75 -3.65 22.69
CA VAL A 6 -9.58 -3.05 22.04
C VAL A 6 -9.91 -1.66 21.52
N GLU A 7 -11.09 -1.47 20.94
CA GLU A 7 -11.57 -0.14 20.56
C GLU A 7 -11.62 0.80 21.78
N VAL A 8 -12.12 0.30 22.91
CA VAL A 8 -12.14 1.05 24.18
C VAL A 8 -10.73 1.38 24.66
N ALA A 9 -9.80 0.40 24.64
CA ALA A 9 -8.40 0.62 25.03
C ALA A 9 -7.69 1.64 24.13
N ARG A 10 -7.98 1.63 22.82
CA ARG A 10 -7.38 2.55 21.85
C ARG A 10 -7.91 3.97 21.98
N ALA A 11 -9.13 4.13 22.51
CA ALA A 11 -9.77 5.44 22.61
C ALA A 11 -9.06 6.40 23.56
N SER A 12 -8.50 5.93 24.68
CA SER A 12 -7.71 6.79 25.58
C SER A 12 -6.76 5.99 26.49
N PRO A 13 -5.68 6.62 27.01
CA PRO A 13 -4.79 6.00 27.98
C PRO A 13 -5.51 5.51 29.25
N GLU A 14 -6.48 6.28 29.76
CA GLU A 14 -7.23 5.96 30.98
C GLU A 14 -8.11 4.71 30.78
N ASN A 15 -8.70 4.56 29.60
CA ASN A 15 -9.47 3.36 29.26
C ASN A 15 -8.57 2.13 29.16
N LEU A 16 -7.37 2.28 28.58
CA LEU A 16 -6.38 1.21 28.54
C LEU A 16 -5.96 0.79 29.95
N GLU A 17 -5.71 1.75 30.84
CA GLU A 17 -5.35 1.48 32.24
C GLU A 17 -6.44 0.68 32.96
N ARG A 18 -7.70 1.10 32.86
CA ARG A 18 -8.86 0.36 33.43
C ARG A 18 -8.98 -1.07 32.89
N LEU A 19 -8.70 -1.26 31.60
CA LEU A 19 -8.70 -2.59 30.98
C LEU A 19 -7.49 -3.44 31.39
N SER A 20 -6.37 -2.82 31.70
CA SER A 20 -5.23 -3.50 32.32
C SER A 20 -5.57 -3.92 33.75
N GLU A 21 -6.12 -3.03 34.57
CA GLU A 21 -6.47 -3.29 35.98
C GLU A 21 -7.50 -4.41 36.16
N SER A 22 -8.38 -4.59 35.18
CA SER A 22 -9.34 -5.70 35.15
C SER A 22 -8.73 -7.05 34.75
N GLY A 23 -7.45 -7.07 34.38
CA GLY A 23 -6.68 -8.26 34.01
C GLY A 23 -6.98 -8.81 32.61
N TYR A 24 -7.78 -8.11 31.81
CA TYR A 24 -8.10 -8.55 30.43
C TYR A 24 -6.86 -8.51 29.52
N LEU A 25 -6.10 -7.41 29.56
CA LEU A 25 -4.92 -7.24 28.70
C LEU A 25 -3.78 -8.20 29.09
N GLU A 26 -3.64 -8.51 30.37
CA GLU A 26 -2.65 -9.50 30.83
C GLU A 26 -3.02 -10.91 30.40
N ARG A 27 -4.32 -11.27 30.44
CA ARG A 27 -4.80 -12.55 29.91
C ARG A 27 -4.54 -12.65 28.42
N LEU A 28 -4.82 -11.58 27.66
CA LEU A 28 -4.53 -11.48 26.23
C LEU A 28 -3.05 -11.74 25.94
N VAL A 29 -2.13 -11.08 26.65
CA VAL A 29 -0.68 -11.28 26.46
C VAL A 29 -0.30 -12.74 26.71
N LYS A 30 -0.87 -13.38 27.75
CA LYS A 30 -0.65 -14.80 28.07
C LYS A 30 -1.24 -15.76 27.04
N GLU A 31 -2.17 -15.33 26.20
CA GLU A 31 -2.70 -16.19 25.12
C GLU A 31 -1.63 -16.53 24.09
N MET A 32 -0.61 -15.67 23.95
CA MET A 32 0.57 -15.92 23.12
C MET A 32 1.48 -17.03 23.67
N ASP A 33 1.23 -17.56 24.86
CA ASP A 33 1.93 -18.72 25.44
C ASP A 33 1.17 -20.04 25.25
N LYS A 34 -0.07 -20.01 24.76
CA LYS A 34 -0.89 -21.21 24.61
C LYS A 34 -0.45 -22.02 23.40
N ASN A 35 -0.59 -23.34 23.42
CA ASN A 35 -0.24 -24.21 22.28
C ASN A 35 -1.18 -24.09 21.08
N ASP A 36 -2.35 -23.48 21.26
CA ASP A 36 -3.37 -23.34 20.22
C ASP A 36 -3.04 -22.15 19.29
N VAL A 37 -2.74 -22.46 18.03
CA VAL A 37 -2.39 -21.46 17.01
C VAL A 37 -3.54 -20.48 16.72
N LEU A 38 -4.80 -20.92 16.80
CA LEU A 38 -5.95 -20.04 16.56
C LEU A 38 -6.10 -19.04 17.69
N VAL A 39 -5.85 -19.48 18.92
CA VAL A 39 -5.84 -18.58 20.08
C VAL A 39 -4.70 -17.58 19.99
N GLN A 40 -3.50 -18.02 19.58
CA GLN A 40 -2.38 -17.10 19.34
C GLN A 40 -2.68 -16.10 18.23
N LEU A 41 -3.30 -16.53 17.12
CA LEU A 41 -3.66 -15.64 16.01
C LEU A 41 -4.68 -14.57 16.42
N ASN A 42 -5.72 -14.97 17.15
CA ASN A 42 -6.72 -14.03 17.68
C ASN A 42 -6.08 -13.01 18.65
N ALA A 43 -5.17 -13.47 19.51
CA ALA A 43 -4.44 -12.58 20.40
C ALA A 43 -3.53 -11.62 19.60
N LEU A 44 -2.84 -12.12 18.57
CA LEU A 44 -1.95 -11.33 17.73
C LEU A 44 -2.68 -10.25 16.92
N GLU A 45 -3.88 -10.54 16.43
CA GLU A 45 -4.75 -9.55 15.78
C GLU A 45 -5.06 -8.38 16.73
N VAL A 46 -5.50 -8.71 17.95
CA VAL A 46 -5.78 -7.72 18.97
C VAL A 46 -4.53 -6.92 19.39
N LEU A 47 -3.38 -7.59 19.53
CA LEU A 47 -2.11 -6.92 19.84
C LEU A 47 -1.68 -5.97 18.70
N THR A 48 -1.98 -6.32 17.45
CA THR A 48 -1.69 -5.50 16.25
C THR A 48 -2.52 -4.21 16.26
N ASP A 49 -3.76 -4.28 16.74
CA ASP A 49 -4.59 -3.09 16.93
C ASP A 49 -4.07 -2.20 18.06
N LEU A 50 -3.63 -2.78 19.18
CA LEU A 50 -3.07 -2.02 20.31
C LEU A 50 -1.75 -1.33 19.95
N VAL A 51 -0.86 -1.99 19.20
CA VAL A 51 0.43 -1.38 18.81
C VAL A 51 0.25 -0.21 17.83
N SER A 52 -0.92 -0.09 17.20
CA SER A 52 -1.23 0.99 16.26
C SER A 52 -1.41 2.38 16.91
N CYS A 53 -1.52 2.46 18.24
CA CYS A 53 -1.57 3.74 18.97
C CYS A 53 -0.41 3.88 19.97
N SER A 54 -0.04 5.11 20.31
CA SER A 54 1.15 5.41 21.14
C SER A 54 1.07 4.82 22.54
N HIS A 55 -0.04 5.03 23.26
CA HIS A 55 -0.23 4.50 24.61
C HIS A 55 -0.37 2.97 24.64
N GLY A 56 -0.94 2.38 23.59
CA GLY A 56 -0.99 0.93 23.42
C GLY A 56 0.40 0.34 23.18
N LEU A 57 1.20 0.93 22.29
CA LEU A 57 2.60 0.56 22.10
C LEU A 57 3.41 0.62 23.40
N ASP A 58 3.28 1.71 24.17
CA ASP A 58 4.01 1.85 25.45
C ASP A 58 3.56 0.81 26.48
N TYR A 59 2.27 0.46 26.50
CA TYR A 59 1.78 -0.64 27.33
C TYR A 59 2.42 -1.98 26.93
N LEU A 60 2.37 -2.32 25.64
CA LEU A 60 2.91 -3.58 25.15
C LEU A 60 4.42 -3.70 25.40
N GLU A 61 5.17 -2.60 25.27
CA GLU A 61 6.60 -2.57 25.63
C GLU A 61 6.81 -2.97 27.10
N ARG A 62 6.04 -2.40 28.04
CA ARG A 62 6.13 -2.73 29.48
C ARG A 62 5.81 -4.18 29.79
N THR A 63 4.92 -4.82 29.01
CA THR A 63 4.59 -6.25 29.20
C THR A 63 5.67 -7.20 28.68
N GLY A 64 6.64 -6.71 27.91
CA GLY A 64 7.68 -7.52 27.28
C GLY A 64 7.21 -8.33 26.05
N ILE A 65 5.95 -8.19 25.64
CA ILE A 65 5.40 -8.98 24.51
C ILE A 65 6.05 -8.62 23.18
N ILE A 66 6.49 -7.37 22.97
CA ILE A 66 7.18 -6.95 21.75
C ILE A 66 8.51 -7.69 21.59
N SER A 67 9.30 -7.78 22.68
CA SER A 67 10.54 -8.55 22.71
C SER A 67 10.32 -10.04 22.44
N LYS A 68 9.21 -10.61 22.92
CA LYS A 68 8.82 -12.00 22.64
C LYS A 68 8.42 -12.20 21.18
N LEU A 69 7.62 -11.28 20.60
CA LEU A 69 7.26 -11.32 19.19
C LEU A 69 8.47 -11.14 18.27
N ARG A 70 9.45 -10.31 18.68
CA ARG A 70 10.75 -10.22 17.99
C ARG A 70 11.44 -11.59 17.96
N GLN A 71 11.57 -12.27 19.10
CA GLN A 71 12.19 -13.60 19.12
C GLN A 71 11.43 -14.59 18.23
N LYS A 72 10.10 -14.52 18.21
CA LYS A 72 9.28 -15.35 17.32
C LYS A 72 9.51 -15.03 15.84
N ALA A 73 9.64 -13.75 15.47
CA ALA A 73 9.96 -13.33 14.11
C ALA A 73 11.30 -13.92 13.63
N LEU A 74 12.35 -13.82 14.46
CA LEU A 74 13.69 -14.28 14.11
C LEU A 74 13.81 -15.81 14.05
N ASN A 75 12.89 -16.54 14.69
CA ASN A 75 12.85 -18.00 14.68
C ASN A 75 11.67 -18.55 13.88
N ILE A 76 10.99 -17.73 13.07
CA ILE A 76 9.74 -18.16 12.43
C ILE A 76 9.95 -19.35 11.47
N GLY A 77 11.12 -19.44 10.83
CA GLY A 77 11.46 -20.53 9.91
C GLY A 77 11.70 -21.87 10.60
N SER A 78 12.00 -21.89 11.90
CA SER A 78 12.16 -23.12 12.69
C SER A 78 10.92 -23.43 13.54
N ASP A 79 9.94 -22.53 13.58
CA ASP A 79 8.69 -22.70 14.31
C ASP A 79 7.74 -23.62 13.52
N PRO A 80 7.27 -24.74 14.10
CA PRO A 80 6.28 -25.60 13.45
C PRO A 80 4.98 -24.88 13.06
N LEU A 81 4.66 -23.77 13.73
CA LEU A 81 3.51 -22.91 13.47
C LEU A 81 3.88 -21.65 12.66
N GLY A 82 5.12 -21.57 12.17
CA GLY A 82 5.69 -20.39 11.52
C GLY A 82 4.88 -19.91 10.31
N ASN A 83 4.43 -20.84 9.46
CA ASN A 83 3.62 -20.51 8.28
C ASN A 83 2.26 -19.88 8.64
N PHE A 84 1.71 -20.20 9.81
CA PHE A 84 0.44 -19.63 10.26
C PHE A 84 0.64 -18.28 10.96
N LEU A 85 1.66 -18.18 11.83
CA LEU A 85 1.87 -17.02 12.68
C LEU A 85 2.68 -15.91 12.00
N GLY A 86 3.56 -16.26 11.07
CA GLY A 86 4.43 -15.34 10.35
C GLY A 86 3.67 -14.14 9.77
N PRO A 87 2.57 -14.36 9.01
CA PRO A 87 1.76 -13.26 8.49
C PRO A 87 1.23 -12.31 9.58
N GLY A 88 0.81 -12.84 10.73
CA GLY A 88 0.37 -12.03 11.85
C GLY A 88 1.51 -11.24 12.50
N VAL A 89 2.71 -11.85 12.61
CA VAL A 89 3.89 -11.18 13.16
C VAL A 89 4.36 -10.05 12.25
N LEU A 90 4.34 -10.25 10.93
CA LEU A 90 4.62 -9.20 9.95
C LEU A 90 3.63 -8.03 10.09
N LYS A 91 2.33 -8.32 10.17
CA LYS A 91 1.29 -7.29 10.37
C LYS A 91 1.49 -6.50 11.67
N PHE A 92 1.81 -7.19 12.77
CA PHE A 92 2.10 -6.54 14.06
C PHE A 92 3.23 -5.52 13.92
N PHE A 93 4.37 -5.92 13.35
CA PHE A 93 5.52 -5.01 13.19
C PHE A 93 5.34 -3.97 12.08
N GLY A 94 4.52 -4.26 11.06
CA GLY A 94 4.07 -3.26 10.09
C GLY A 94 3.27 -2.14 10.76
N SER A 95 2.31 -2.51 11.61
CA SER A 95 1.50 -1.58 12.42
C SER A 95 2.40 -0.74 13.34
N MET A 96 3.35 -1.38 14.04
CA MET A 96 4.35 -0.68 14.85
C MET A 96 5.21 0.28 14.01
N GLY A 97 5.59 -0.12 12.80
CA GLY A 97 6.39 0.69 11.90
C GLY A 97 5.66 1.90 11.32
N VAL A 98 4.33 1.93 11.37
CA VAL A 98 3.52 3.13 11.07
C VAL A 98 3.49 4.08 12.27
N THR A 99 3.23 3.55 13.46
CA THR A 99 3.06 4.36 14.68
C THR A 99 4.39 4.87 15.24
N SER A 100 5.43 4.04 15.20
CA SER A 100 6.76 4.36 15.71
C SER A 100 7.89 3.78 14.83
N PRO A 101 8.04 4.27 13.58
CA PRO A 101 9.08 3.80 12.66
C PRO A 101 10.50 3.90 13.23
N GLN A 102 10.78 4.93 14.04
CA GLN A 102 12.10 5.11 14.65
C GLN A 102 12.42 4.01 15.68
N ARG A 103 11.45 3.51 16.45
CA ARG A 103 11.66 2.35 17.32
C ARG A 103 11.93 1.08 16.51
N LEU A 104 11.21 0.89 15.40
CA LEU A 104 11.49 -0.23 14.50
C LEU A 104 12.93 -0.19 13.97
N LEU A 105 13.44 1.01 13.66
CA LEU A 105 14.82 1.21 13.21
C LEU A 105 15.86 1.00 14.31
N LEU A 106 15.68 1.61 15.48
CA LEU A 106 16.71 1.70 16.51
C LEU A 106 16.68 0.53 17.49
N ASP A 107 15.48 0.16 17.96
CA ASP A 107 15.31 -0.85 19.02
C ASP A 107 15.11 -2.25 18.43
N TYR A 108 14.54 -2.33 17.22
CA TYR A 108 14.17 -3.58 16.54
C TYR A 108 14.77 -3.77 15.13
N PRO A 109 16.04 -3.39 14.84
CA PRO A 109 16.61 -3.45 13.49
C PRO A 109 16.61 -4.86 12.88
N GLN A 110 16.73 -5.90 13.70
CA GLN A 110 16.68 -7.30 13.24
C GLN A 110 15.30 -7.67 12.69
N VAL A 111 14.23 -7.08 13.25
CA VAL A 111 12.87 -7.26 12.74
C VAL A 111 12.71 -6.60 11.38
N LEU A 112 13.29 -5.41 11.20
CA LEU A 112 13.29 -4.75 9.90
C LEU A 112 14.03 -5.57 8.85
N GLY A 113 15.18 -6.16 9.21
CA GLY A 113 15.88 -7.15 8.38
C GLY A 113 14.98 -8.34 8.02
N PHE A 114 14.33 -8.95 9.01
CA PHE A 114 13.37 -10.03 8.81
C PHE A 114 12.22 -9.67 7.85
N ILE A 115 11.64 -8.46 7.95
CA ILE A 115 10.59 -8.01 7.05
C ILE A 115 11.10 -7.99 5.60
N PHE A 116 12.29 -7.43 5.37
CA PHE A 116 12.89 -7.40 4.03
C PHE A 116 13.25 -8.79 3.50
N ASP A 117 13.81 -9.66 4.35
CA ASP A 117 14.14 -11.04 3.97
C ASP A 117 12.87 -11.83 3.62
N SER A 118 11.76 -11.56 4.31
CA SER A 118 10.46 -12.21 4.05
C SER A 118 9.88 -11.88 2.67
N VAL A 119 10.27 -10.75 2.06
CA VAL A 119 9.94 -10.42 0.65
C VAL A 119 10.62 -11.38 -0.32
N GLN A 120 11.66 -12.10 0.10
CA GLN A 120 12.36 -13.10 -0.71
C GLN A 120 11.95 -14.53 -0.35
N SER A 121 10.84 -14.71 0.37
CA SER A 121 10.33 -16.04 0.73
C SER A 121 9.93 -16.86 -0.50
N ASP A 122 10.21 -18.16 -0.43
CA ASP A 122 9.72 -19.15 -1.40
C ASP A 122 8.21 -19.40 -1.31
N ASP A 123 7.55 -19.00 -0.21
CA ASP A 123 6.09 -19.03 -0.09
C ASP A 123 5.49 -17.72 -0.63
N PRO A 124 4.81 -17.73 -1.79
CA PRO A 124 4.25 -16.52 -2.37
C PRO A 124 3.20 -15.85 -1.49
N ALA A 125 2.47 -16.61 -0.67
CA ALA A 125 1.45 -16.05 0.23
C ALA A 125 2.10 -15.27 1.37
N PHE A 126 3.22 -15.75 1.89
CA PHE A 126 4.02 -15.04 2.88
C PHE A 126 4.75 -13.84 2.25
N GLN A 127 5.30 -14.03 1.05
CA GLN A 127 6.00 -13.00 0.29
C GLN A 127 5.14 -11.75 0.06
N VAL A 128 3.88 -11.93 -0.36
CA VAL A 128 2.98 -10.81 -0.62
C VAL A 128 2.58 -10.08 0.66
N VAL A 129 2.45 -10.79 1.79
CA VAL A 129 2.20 -10.16 3.11
C VAL A 129 3.41 -9.34 3.56
N ALA A 130 4.63 -9.84 3.34
CA ALA A 130 5.85 -9.09 3.62
C ALA A 130 5.95 -7.82 2.76
N ALA A 131 5.59 -7.91 1.48
CA ALA A 131 5.59 -6.75 0.59
C ALA A 131 4.56 -5.69 1.01
N GLU A 132 3.34 -6.10 1.37
CA GLU A 132 2.34 -5.21 1.96
C GLU A 132 2.83 -4.57 3.26
N THR A 133 3.57 -5.32 4.09
CA THR A 133 4.15 -4.80 5.34
C THR A 133 5.13 -3.66 5.07
N VAL A 134 6.04 -3.82 4.10
CA VAL A 134 6.93 -2.75 3.64
C VAL A 134 6.12 -1.56 3.09
N GLY A 135 5.10 -1.85 2.27
CA GLY A 135 4.19 -0.85 1.73
C GLY A 135 3.50 -0.03 2.82
N ILE A 136 2.95 -0.68 3.85
CA ILE A 136 2.27 -0.02 4.96
C ILE A 136 3.24 0.87 5.75
N ILE A 137 4.45 0.39 6.08
CA ILE A 137 5.47 1.21 6.75
C ILE A 137 5.78 2.45 5.91
N SER A 138 5.92 2.28 4.59
CA SER A 138 6.19 3.37 3.67
C SER A 138 5.04 4.37 3.54
N SER A 139 3.83 4.10 4.03
CA SER A 139 2.70 5.05 3.95
C SER A 139 2.94 6.37 4.70
N THR A 140 3.90 6.40 5.64
CA THR A 140 4.26 7.60 6.41
C THR A 140 5.60 8.18 5.97
N ILE A 141 5.79 9.50 6.16
CA ILE A 141 7.05 10.19 5.86
C ILE A 141 8.22 9.57 6.64
N GLN A 142 8.03 9.30 7.93
CA GLN A 142 9.09 8.74 8.78
C GLN A 142 9.38 7.28 8.42
N GLY A 143 8.36 6.50 8.07
CA GLY A 143 8.55 5.14 7.57
C GLY A 143 9.34 5.10 6.26
N LYS A 144 9.08 6.01 5.32
CA LYS A 144 9.91 6.16 4.11
C LYS A 144 11.37 6.41 4.43
N ARG A 145 11.66 7.31 5.39
CA ARG A 145 13.04 7.61 5.82
C ARG A 145 13.74 6.40 6.46
N VAL A 146 13.03 5.62 7.28
CA VAL A 146 13.55 4.38 7.87
C VAL A 146 13.84 3.32 6.81
N LEU A 147 12.97 3.15 5.82
CA LEU A 147 13.20 2.21 4.73
C LEU A 147 14.35 2.67 3.82
N GLN A 148 14.47 3.97 3.58
CA GLN A 148 15.57 4.53 2.79
C GLN A 148 16.95 4.35 3.45
N SER A 149 17.03 4.32 4.78
CA SER A 149 18.30 3.99 5.46
C SER A 149 18.77 2.55 5.19
N HIS A 150 17.90 1.71 4.63
CA HIS A 150 18.16 0.34 4.18
C HIS A 150 18.12 0.23 2.64
N GLY A 151 18.81 1.17 1.96
CA GLY A 151 18.71 1.36 0.51
C GLY A 151 18.90 0.09 -0.34
N ASP A 152 19.84 -0.78 0.02
CA ASP A 152 20.08 -2.04 -0.70
C ASP A 152 18.92 -3.04 -0.56
N GLN A 153 18.35 -3.17 0.65
CA GLN A 153 17.16 -3.99 0.88
C GLN A 153 15.94 -3.40 0.16
N MET A 154 15.75 -2.08 0.21
CA MET A 154 14.66 -1.40 -0.46
C MET A 154 14.74 -1.56 -1.99
N SER A 155 15.95 -1.47 -2.56
CA SER A 155 16.21 -1.74 -3.97
C SER A 155 15.86 -3.17 -4.36
N ARG A 156 16.27 -4.17 -3.56
CA ARG A 156 15.89 -5.57 -3.77
C ARG A 156 14.38 -5.76 -3.67
N TYR A 157 13.71 -5.14 -2.70
CA TYR A 157 12.25 -5.17 -2.55
C TYR A 157 11.55 -4.65 -3.81
N LEU A 158 11.93 -3.47 -4.32
CA LEU A 158 11.29 -2.87 -5.51
C LEU A 158 11.50 -3.69 -6.78
N LYS A 159 12.71 -4.26 -6.95
CA LYS A 159 12.99 -5.17 -8.07
C LYS A 159 12.16 -6.46 -7.99
N SER A 160 12.07 -7.05 -6.79
CA SER A 160 11.24 -8.23 -6.53
C SER A 160 9.76 -7.94 -6.75
N LEU A 161 9.28 -6.77 -6.32
CA LEU A 161 7.91 -6.31 -6.55
C LEU A 161 7.63 -6.19 -8.05
N SER A 162 8.52 -5.55 -8.82
CA SER A 162 8.39 -5.43 -10.27
C SER A 162 8.35 -6.79 -10.97
N GLN A 163 9.23 -7.73 -10.60
CA GLN A 163 9.22 -9.09 -11.13
C GLN A 163 7.88 -9.79 -10.88
N ASN A 164 7.34 -9.65 -9.66
CA ASN A 164 6.03 -10.22 -9.31
C ASN A 164 4.86 -9.55 -10.04
N LEU A 165 4.93 -8.25 -10.33
CA LEU A 165 3.95 -7.58 -11.21
C LEU A 165 4.01 -8.11 -12.65
N HIS A 166 5.17 -8.57 -13.10
CA HIS A 166 5.32 -9.16 -14.42
C HIS A 166 4.75 -10.59 -14.48
N SER A 167 5.21 -11.50 -13.63
CA SER A 167 4.95 -12.95 -13.76
C SER A 167 3.99 -13.55 -12.72
N GLY A 168 3.61 -12.79 -11.68
CA GLY A 168 2.81 -13.30 -10.57
C GLY A 168 1.34 -13.60 -10.90
N LYS A 169 0.63 -14.21 -9.96
CA LYS A 169 -0.83 -14.41 -10.05
C LYS A 169 -1.57 -13.09 -9.91
N VAL A 170 -2.70 -12.92 -10.61
CA VAL A 170 -3.48 -11.68 -10.64
C VAL A 170 -3.81 -11.17 -9.23
N ASP A 171 -4.32 -12.03 -8.35
CA ASP A 171 -4.67 -11.66 -6.98
C ASP A 171 -3.48 -11.13 -6.17
N PHE A 172 -2.28 -11.66 -6.41
CA PHE A 172 -1.06 -11.14 -5.78
C PHE A 172 -0.60 -9.84 -6.42
N LYS A 173 -0.71 -9.70 -7.75
CA LYS A 173 -0.40 -8.43 -8.43
C LYS A 173 -1.22 -7.27 -7.88
N VAL A 174 -2.52 -7.48 -7.63
CA VAL A 174 -3.40 -6.47 -7.00
C VAL A 174 -2.83 -6.01 -5.66
N ARG A 175 -2.38 -6.94 -4.82
CA ARG A 175 -1.79 -6.64 -3.51
C ARG A 175 -0.43 -5.94 -3.61
N TYR A 176 0.44 -6.38 -4.52
CA TYR A 176 1.70 -5.70 -4.80
C TYR A 176 1.49 -4.26 -5.32
N LEU A 177 0.47 -4.02 -6.14
CA LEU A 177 0.11 -2.67 -6.60
C LEU A 177 -0.38 -1.81 -5.44
N GLY A 178 -1.16 -2.37 -4.51
CA GLY A 178 -1.54 -1.67 -3.28
C GLY A 178 -0.32 -1.27 -2.43
N ALA A 179 0.65 -2.18 -2.28
CA ALA A 179 1.91 -1.87 -1.61
C ALA A 179 2.70 -0.78 -2.35
N LEU A 180 2.77 -0.84 -3.68
CA LEU A 180 3.45 0.16 -4.51
C LEU A 180 2.79 1.53 -4.44
N ALA A 181 1.45 1.60 -4.37
CA ALA A 181 0.74 2.87 -4.19
C ALA A 181 1.18 3.55 -2.87
N ASN A 182 1.25 2.82 -1.76
CA ASN A 182 1.75 3.36 -0.49
C ASN A 182 3.22 3.83 -0.57
N VAL A 183 4.05 3.07 -1.29
CA VAL A 183 5.47 3.40 -1.52
C VAL A 183 5.61 4.72 -2.27
N LEU A 184 4.80 4.94 -3.30
CA LEU A 184 4.86 6.15 -4.13
C LEU A 184 4.04 7.32 -3.57
N HIS A 185 3.17 7.09 -2.59
CA HIS A 185 2.32 8.12 -2.02
C HIS A 185 3.14 9.23 -1.35
N VAL A 186 2.92 10.48 -1.79
CA VAL A 186 3.47 11.69 -1.17
C VAL A 186 2.31 12.62 -0.82
N GLN A 187 2.07 12.82 0.48
CA GLN A 187 0.97 13.65 0.98
C GLN A 187 1.12 15.12 0.55
N ASP A 188 2.35 15.65 0.64
CA ASP A 188 2.68 17.02 0.26
C ASP A 188 3.75 17.02 -0.82
N SER A 189 3.34 17.26 -2.06
CA SER A 189 4.22 17.31 -3.23
C SER A 189 5.19 18.51 -3.22
N SER A 190 5.11 19.41 -2.25
CA SER A 190 6.12 20.45 -2.03
C SER A 190 7.35 19.94 -1.28
N CYS A 191 7.28 18.76 -0.66
CA CYS A 191 8.43 18.13 -0.01
C CYS A 191 9.37 17.50 -1.06
N GLU A 192 10.30 18.30 -1.58
CA GLU A 192 11.22 17.90 -2.65
C GLU A 192 12.00 16.62 -2.34
N ASP A 193 12.47 16.44 -1.10
CA ASP A 193 13.19 15.23 -0.68
C ASP A 193 12.36 13.95 -0.90
N LEU A 194 11.06 13.98 -0.60
CA LEU A 194 10.17 12.83 -0.79
C LEU A 194 9.80 12.62 -2.25
N VAL A 195 9.63 13.71 -3.01
CA VAL A 195 9.39 13.65 -4.45
C VAL A 195 10.59 13.00 -5.15
N ASN A 196 11.81 13.41 -4.81
CA ASN A 196 13.05 12.84 -5.36
C ASN A 196 13.24 11.37 -4.92
N LEU A 197 12.93 11.06 -3.66
CA LEU A 197 13.01 9.69 -3.14
C LEU A 197 12.07 8.74 -3.90
N THR A 198 10.83 9.16 -4.12
CA THR A 198 9.84 8.34 -4.82
C THR A 198 10.15 8.20 -6.31
N GLU A 199 10.77 9.21 -6.95
CA GLU A 199 11.31 9.08 -8.32
C GLU A 199 12.41 8.03 -8.39
N GLN A 200 13.37 8.06 -7.45
CA GLN A 200 14.43 7.06 -7.37
C GLN A 200 13.86 5.66 -7.18
N TRP A 201 12.91 5.49 -6.26
CA TRP A 201 12.25 4.21 -6.04
C TRP A 201 11.45 3.74 -7.26
N TYR A 202 10.76 4.65 -7.95
CA TYR A 202 10.06 4.32 -9.19
C TYR A 202 11.02 3.83 -10.28
N SER A 203 12.22 4.41 -10.39
CA SER A 203 13.25 3.97 -11.34
C SER A 203 13.76 2.55 -11.08
N LEU A 204 13.67 2.07 -9.83
CA LEU A 204 14.10 0.72 -9.43
C LEU A 204 13.11 -0.38 -9.85
N LEU A 205 11.93 -0.02 -10.35
CA LEU A 205 10.97 -0.96 -10.92
C LEU A 205 11.39 -1.47 -12.31
N GLY A 206 12.46 -0.94 -12.90
CA GLY A 206 13.03 -1.41 -14.17
C GLY A 206 13.08 -0.31 -15.24
N ASP A 207 13.42 -0.68 -16.48
CA ASP A 207 13.71 0.29 -17.54
C ASP A 207 12.48 1.06 -18.04
N ARG A 208 11.28 0.43 -17.97
CA ARG A 208 10.03 0.99 -18.52
C ARG A 208 8.84 0.78 -17.57
N PRO A 209 8.87 1.37 -16.36
CA PRO A 209 7.84 1.16 -15.36
C PRO A 209 6.48 1.69 -15.80
N THR A 210 6.43 2.82 -16.50
CA THR A 210 5.17 3.40 -16.99
C THR A 210 4.53 2.51 -18.07
N ASP A 211 5.33 1.91 -18.95
CA ASP A 211 4.85 0.94 -19.93
C ASP A 211 4.29 -0.32 -19.25
N MET A 212 4.96 -0.81 -18.21
CA MET A 212 4.47 -1.94 -17.40
C MET A 212 3.10 -1.62 -16.81
N LEU A 213 2.93 -0.45 -16.18
CA LEU A 213 1.63 -0.03 -15.63
C LEU A 213 0.56 0.08 -16.74
N LEU A 214 0.87 0.70 -17.88
CA LEU A 214 -0.07 0.79 -18.99
C LEU A 214 -0.48 -0.58 -19.54
N ARG A 215 0.43 -1.57 -19.58
CA ARG A 215 0.11 -2.95 -19.96
C ARG A 215 -0.81 -3.63 -18.95
N LEU A 216 -0.62 -3.40 -17.65
CA LEU A 216 -1.50 -3.94 -16.60
C LEU A 216 -2.91 -3.35 -16.70
N CYS A 217 -3.04 -2.06 -17.02
CA CYS A 217 -4.31 -1.40 -17.32
C CYS A 217 -5.08 -2.00 -18.50
N ARG A 218 -4.42 -2.72 -19.41
CA ARG A 218 -5.03 -3.35 -20.58
C ARG A 218 -5.40 -4.82 -20.38
N GLN A 219 -5.14 -5.38 -19.20
CA GLN A 219 -5.49 -6.78 -18.90
C GLN A 219 -6.98 -6.91 -18.57
N PRO A 220 -7.62 -8.05 -18.89
CA PRO A 220 -9.05 -8.28 -18.71
C PRO A 220 -9.44 -8.61 -17.25
N PHE A 221 -8.90 -7.87 -16.28
CA PHE A 221 -9.12 -8.09 -14.85
C PHE A 221 -9.45 -6.75 -14.17
N PRO A 222 -10.73 -6.44 -13.88
CA PRO A 222 -11.15 -5.15 -13.33
C PRO A 222 -10.41 -4.75 -12.06
N GLU A 223 -10.21 -5.65 -11.11
CA GLU A 223 -9.51 -5.36 -9.85
C GLU A 223 -8.05 -4.98 -10.09
N LEU A 224 -7.38 -5.67 -11.03
CA LEU A 224 -6.01 -5.36 -11.43
C LEU A 224 -5.91 -3.99 -12.09
N ARG A 225 -6.86 -3.66 -12.99
CA ARG A 225 -6.93 -2.35 -13.64
C ARG A 225 -7.14 -1.24 -12.61
N CYS A 226 -8.08 -1.40 -11.69
CA CYS A 226 -8.33 -0.45 -10.60
C CYS A 226 -7.08 -0.23 -9.73
N ALA A 227 -6.43 -1.30 -9.30
CA ALA A 227 -5.22 -1.21 -8.49
C ALA A 227 -4.06 -0.53 -9.25
N THR A 228 -3.94 -0.79 -10.55
CA THR A 228 -2.92 -0.15 -11.40
C THR A 228 -3.22 1.34 -11.57
N LEU A 229 -4.48 1.71 -11.81
CA LEU A 229 -4.90 3.10 -11.92
C LEU A 229 -4.69 3.88 -10.61
N ALA A 230 -4.82 3.23 -9.45
CA ALA A 230 -4.47 3.83 -8.16
C ALA A 230 -2.96 4.16 -8.08
N VAL A 231 -2.08 3.25 -8.53
CA VAL A 231 -0.64 3.54 -8.62
C VAL A 231 -0.37 4.70 -9.58
N ILE A 232 -1.01 4.71 -10.75
CA ILE A 232 -0.87 5.80 -11.73
C ILE A 232 -1.35 7.13 -11.16
N ALA A 233 -2.40 7.15 -10.34
CA ALA A 233 -2.86 8.37 -9.67
C ALA A 233 -1.81 8.94 -8.70
N GLU A 234 -1.12 8.08 -7.94
CA GLU A 234 0.01 8.51 -7.10
C GLU A 234 1.15 9.08 -7.96
N VAL A 235 1.52 8.41 -9.07
CA VAL A 235 2.52 8.91 -10.02
C VAL A 235 2.11 10.27 -10.61
N ALA A 236 0.86 10.41 -11.04
CA ALA A 236 0.32 11.62 -11.65
C ALA A 236 0.34 12.85 -10.73
N ARG A 237 0.32 12.63 -9.40
CA ARG A 237 0.40 13.71 -8.41
C ARG A 237 1.77 14.42 -8.44
N MET A 238 2.83 13.71 -8.85
CA MET A 238 4.21 14.18 -8.75
C MET A 238 4.71 14.80 -10.06
N PRO A 239 5.53 15.87 -10.02
CA PRO A 239 6.11 16.49 -11.20
C PRO A 239 6.86 15.54 -12.14
N TRP A 240 7.74 14.70 -11.60
CA TRP A 240 8.48 13.70 -12.39
C TRP A 240 7.54 12.66 -12.99
N GLY A 241 6.49 12.29 -12.24
CA GLY A 241 5.51 11.30 -12.67
C GLY A 241 4.65 11.79 -13.81
N GLN A 242 4.24 13.06 -13.79
CA GLN A 242 3.56 13.70 -14.94
C GLN A 242 4.42 13.66 -16.20
N ALA A 243 5.71 13.97 -16.09
CA ALA A 243 6.64 13.87 -17.22
C ALA A 243 6.79 12.41 -17.72
N ALA A 244 6.90 11.45 -16.80
CA ALA A 244 6.98 10.02 -17.14
C ALA A 244 5.71 9.50 -17.83
N LEU A 245 4.53 9.96 -17.40
CA LEU A 245 3.24 9.63 -18.01
C LEU A 245 3.09 10.27 -19.39
N ALA A 246 3.46 11.55 -19.54
CA ALA A 246 3.42 12.26 -20.81
C ALA A 246 4.37 11.65 -21.86
N ALA A 247 5.53 11.16 -21.42
CA ALA A 247 6.50 10.50 -22.28
C ALA A 247 6.10 9.09 -22.72
N GLN A 248 5.11 8.45 -22.09
CA GLN A 248 4.69 7.09 -22.41
C GLN A 248 3.72 7.08 -23.61
N PRO A 249 4.10 6.44 -24.74
CA PRO A 249 3.23 6.35 -25.91
C PRO A 249 1.92 5.63 -25.58
N GLY A 250 0.79 6.19 -26.06
CA GLY A 250 -0.52 5.59 -25.88
C GLY A 250 -1.14 5.82 -24.50
N PHE A 251 -0.45 6.49 -23.57
CA PHE A 251 -0.99 6.73 -22.22
C PHE A 251 -2.13 7.74 -22.25
N LEU A 252 -1.96 8.88 -22.92
CA LEU A 252 -2.99 9.92 -22.97
C LEU A 252 -4.23 9.45 -23.74
N GLU A 253 -4.03 8.75 -24.86
CA GLU A 253 -5.11 8.14 -25.63
C GLU A 253 -5.88 7.14 -24.79
N TYR A 254 -5.17 6.26 -24.08
CA TYR A 254 -5.78 5.35 -23.13
C TYR A 254 -6.55 6.12 -22.06
N LEU A 255 -5.97 7.17 -21.46
CA LEU A 255 -6.59 7.92 -20.36
C LEU A 255 -7.86 8.66 -20.79
N LEU A 256 -7.92 9.19 -22.02
CA LEU A 256 -9.04 9.98 -22.51
C LEU A 256 -10.10 9.15 -23.24
N ASP A 257 -9.77 7.94 -23.69
CA ASP A 257 -10.72 7.04 -24.34
C ASP A 257 -11.72 6.45 -23.33
N ARG A 258 -12.95 6.98 -23.31
CA ARG A 258 -14.01 6.54 -22.39
C ARG A 258 -14.46 5.10 -22.61
N SER A 259 -14.14 4.48 -23.75
CA SER A 259 -14.53 3.11 -24.07
C SER A 259 -13.65 2.03 -23.44
N THR A 260 -12.45 2.38 -22.95
CA THR A 260 -11.54 1.37 -22.36
C THR A 260 -12.02 0.83 -21.01
N GLU A 261 -12.97 1.52 -20.36
CA GLU A 261 -13.54 1.10 -19.08
C GLU A 261 -15.06 1.03 -19.14
N THR A 262 -15.60 -0.15 -18.88
CA THR A 262 -17.04 -0.42 -18.87
C THR A 262 -17.59 -0.47 -17.45
N ASP A 263 -16.81 -1.04 -16.52
CA ASP A 263 -17.18 -1.23 -15.12
C ASP A 263 -17.12 0.07 -14.32
N LYS A 264 -18.10 0.27 -13.43
CA LYS A 264 -18.19 1.46 -12.58
C LYS A 264 -16.88 1.73 -11.79
N PRO A 265 -16.31 0.74 -11.06
CA PRO A 265 -15.10 0.98 -10.28
C PRO A 265 -13.91 1.40 -11.14
N CYS A 266 -13.75 0.82 -12.34
CA CYS A 266 -12.65 1.16 -13.23
C CYS A 266 -12.84 2.55 -13.85
N LYS A 267 -14.07 2.95 -14.20
CA LYS A 267 -14.39 4.32 -14.62
C LYS A 267 -14.02 5.34 -13.54
N GLU A 268 -14.38 5.05 -12.28
CA GLU A 268 -14.05 5.91 -11.13
C GLU A 268 -12.53 5.98 -10.89
N ALA A 269 -11.83 4.83 -10.92
CA ALA A 269 -10.38 4.79 -10.76
C ALA A 269 -9.63 5.54 -11.88
N LYS A 270 -10.08 5.40 -13.13
CA LYS A 270 -9.51 6.11 -14.27
C LYS A 270 -9.77 7.61 -14.18
N PHE A 271 -10.98 7.99 -13.76
CA PHE A 271 -11.31 9.38 -13.50
C PHE A 271 -10.49 9.96 -12.34
N ALA A 272 -10.12 9.18 -11.31
CA ALA A 272 -9.24 9.64 -10.25
C ALA A 272 -7.86 10.08 -10.77
N VAL A 273 -7.32 9.42 -11.80
CA VAL A 273 -6.10 9.85 -12.50
C VAL A 273 -6.34 11.18 -13.22
N VAL A 274 -7.44 11.30 -13.98
CA VAL A 274 -7.83 12.55 -14.67
C VAL A 274 -7.99 13.71 -13.68
N ALA A 275 -8.70 13.47 -12.58
CA ALA A 275 -8.93 14.45 -11.52
C ALA A 275 -7.62 14.89 -10.86
N THR A 276 -6.72 13.95 -10.58
CA THR A 276 -5.40 14.25 -10.04
C THR A 276 -4.63 15.17 -10.98
N LEU A 277 -4.52 14.81 -12.26
CA LEU A 277 -3.84 15.62 -13.28
C LEU A 277 -4.49 17.01 -13.41
N ALA A 278 -5.82 17.09 -13.47
CA ALA A 278 -6.53 18.36 -13.66
C ALA A 278 -6.34 19.37 -12.51
N GLN A 279 -6.01 18.88 -11.30
CA GLN A 279 -5.91 19.68 -10.08
C GLN A 279 -4.48 20.06 -9.69
N VAL A 280 -3.46 19.40 -10.26
CA VAL A 280 -2.05 19.72 -10.01
C VAL A 280 -1.50 20.76 -10.97
N GLN A 281 -0.32 21.31 -10.67
CA GLN A 281 0.36 22.23 -11.57
C GLN A 281 0.77 21.49 -12.87
N PRO A 282 0.36 21.96 -14.06
CA PRO A 282 0.68 21.31 -15.33
C PRO A 282 2.19 21.15 -15.59
N ARG A 283 2.66 19.91 -15.77
CA ARG A 283 4.01 19.57 -16.25
C ARG A 283 3.98 18.38 -17.22
N GLY A 284 4.96 18.30 -18.12
CA GLY A 284 5.11 17.18 -19.05
C GLY A 284 4.20 17.22 -20.29
N PHE A 285 2.87 17.29 -20.12
CA PHE A 285 1.92 17.33 -21.25
C PHE A 285 1.87 18.70 -21.94
N ALA A 286 1.49 18.70 -23.23
CA ALA A 286 1.27 19.92 -24.01
C ALA A 286 0.03 20.69 -23.50
N ALA A 287 -0.05 21.99 -23.83
CA ALA A 287 -1.15 22.85 -23.38
C ALA A 287 -2.53 22.34 -23.83
N ASP A 288 -2.64 21.87 -25.08
CA ASP A 288 -3.90 21.34 -25.61
C ASP A 288 -4.32 20.02 -24.93
N ASP A 289 -3.36 19.16 -24.61
CA ASP A 289 -3.61 17.92 -23.87
C ASP A 289 -4.09 18.22 -22.44
N TRP A 290 -3.53 19.25 -21.80
CA TRP A 290 -4.02 19.72 -20.51
C TRP A 290 -5.44 20.25 -20.56
N GLN A 291 -5.83 20.94 -21.64
CA GLN A 291 -7.22 21.35 -21.83
C GLN A 291 -8.14 20.13 -21.96
N ARG A 292 -7.76 19.13 -22.76
CA ARG A 292 -8.53 17.89 -22.91
C ARG A 292 -8.72 17.14 -21.59
N ILE A 293 -7.67 17.06 -20.76
CA ILE A 293 -7.73 16.49 -19.41
C ILE A 293 -8.73 17.28 -18.54
N ARG A 294 -8.68 18.62 -18.56
CA ARG A 294 -9.60 19.47 -17.79
C ARG A 294 -11.04 19.38 -18.26
N THR A 295 -11.29 19.30 -19.57
CA THR A 295 -12.62 19.06 -20.12
C THR A 295 -13.16 17.72 -19.64
N THR A 296 -12.35 16.65 -19.73
CA THR A 296 -12.73 15.31 -19.24
C THR A 296 -13.03 15.32 -17.74
N TYR A 297 -12.27 16.08 -16.95
CA TYR A 297 -12.51 16.28 -15.53
C TYR A 297 -13.87 16.95 -15.26
N GLN A 298 -14.21 18.01 -15.99
CA GLN A 298 -15.48 18.73 -15.84
C GLN A 298 -16.70 17.88 -16.24
N GLU A 299 -16.55 17.05 -17.27
CA GLU A 299 -17.60 16.13 -17.74
C GLU A 299 -17.90 15.00 -16.74
N GLY A 300 -16.89 14.57 -15.98
CA GLY A 300 -17.04 13.50 -15.00
C GLY A 300 -16.86 12.08 -15.57
N PRO A 301 -16.86 11.06 -14.69
CA PRO A 301 -16.56 9.66 -15.03
C PRO A 301 -17.63 8.98 -15.90
N PHE A 302 -18.88 9.43 -15.83
CA PHE A 302 -20.03 8.78 -16.48
C PHE A 302 -20.63 9.59 -17.63
N TYR A 303 -19.94 10.64 -18.08
CA TYR A 303 -20.39 11.41 -19.24
C TYR A 303 -20.49 10.52 -20.48
N MET A 304 -21.63 10.64 -21.17
CA MET A 304 -21.86 10.09 -22.49
C MET A 304 -22.23 11.24 -23.40
N ALA A 305 -21.49 11.42 -24.49
CA ALA A 305 -21.90 12.34 -25.54
C ALA A 305 -23.23 11.85 -26.11
N THR A 306 -24.24 12.71 -26.15
CA THR A 306 -25.47 12.41 -26.89
C THR A 306 -25.12 12.33 -28.37
N GLU A 307 -25.10 11.13 -28.94
CA GLU A 307 -25.16 10.98 -30.39
C GLU A 307 -26.47 11.59 -30.86
N ALA A 308 -26.40 12.65 -31.66
CA ALA A 308 -27.55 13.17 -32.37
C ALA A 308 -28.01 12.07 -33.35
N ALA A 309 -29.07 11.36 -32.99
CA ALA A 309 -29.73 10.44 -33.89
C ALA A 309 -30.27 11.25 -35.08
N VAL A 310 -29.53 11.26 -36.20
CA VAL A 310 -30.02 11.83 -37.45
C VAL A 310 -31.07 10.85 -37.98
N THR A 311 -32.32 11.05 -37.59
CA THR A 311 -33.47 10.43 -38.24
C THR A 311 -33.53 10.93 -39.68
N PHE A 312 -33.15 10.08 -40.63
CA PHE A 312 -33.57 10.25 -42.03
C PHE A 312 -35.07 9.96 -42.10
N GLU A 313 -35.90 10.98 -41.85
CA GLU A 313 -37.27 10.97 -42.36
C GLU A 313 -37.22 11.16 -43.87
N GLY A 314 -37.89 10.24 -44.57
CA GLY A 314 -37.80 10.09 -46.02
C GLY A 314 -38.21 11.35 -46.79
N LEU A 315 -37.53 11.55 -47.91
CA LEU A 315 -38.07 12.36 -49.00
C LEU A 315 -38.79 11.41 -49.96
N SER A 316 -40.11 11.54 -49.90
CA SER A 316 -41.17 11.28 -50.90
C SER A 316 -40.74 10.95 -52.32
#